data_AF-A0A351SI20-F1
#
_entry.id   AF-A0A351SI20-F1
#
_cell.length_a   1.000
_cell.length_b   1.000
_cell.length_c   1.000
_cell.angle_alpha   90.00
_cell.angle_beta   90.00
_cell.angle_gamma   90.00
#
_symmetry.space_group_name_H-M   'P 1'
#
loop_
_entity.id
_entity.type
_entity.pdbx_description
1 polymer ?
#
loop_
_entity_poly.entity_id
_entity_poly.type
_entity_poly.pdbx_seq_one_letter_code
_entity_poly.pdbx_strand_id
1 'polypeptide(L)'
;MKQIDVVGLSGDSPLSLHPSARMALEKADILYGSERQLALVPGYKANYRQIPSPFSQLQAEITQLMTPEHAAEHMVLLASGDPLFYGIGGWLTRWIKGVNLCFHPQPSAIQLA
;
A
#
# COMPACT_ATOMS: atom_id res chain seq x y z
N MET A 1 -1.89 10.66 -14.75
CA MET A 1 -2.64 9.60 -14.03
C MET A 1 -2.05 9.50 -12.63
N LYS A 2 -2.85 9.45 -11.57
CA LYS A 2 -2.34 9.31 -10.20
C LYS A 2 -1.68 7.94 -10.00
N GLN A 3 -0.74 7.87 -9.08
CA GLN A 3 -0.05 6.63 -8.68
C GLN A 3 -0.49 6.20 -7.28
N ILE A 4 -0.60 4.88 -7.08
CA ILE A 4 -0.72 4.24 -5.77
C ILE A 4 0.46 3.29 -5.63
N ASP A 5 1.25 3.47 -4.58
CA ASP A 5 2.36 2.58 -4.26
C ASP A 5 1.86 1.46 -3.34
N VAL A 6 2.21 0.22 -3.67
CA VAL A 6 1.80 -0.96 -2.91
C VAL A 6 3.04 -1.63 -2.35
N VAL A 7 3.24 -1.50 -1.04
CA VAL A 7 4.46 -1.89 -0.35
C VAL A 7 4.26 -3.22 0.38
N GLY A 8 5.01 -4.22 -0.02
CA GLY A 8 5.10 -5.50 0.66
C GLY A 8 5.92 -5.43 1.94
N LEU A 9 5.39 -5.98 3.04
CA LEU A 9 6.06 -6.10 4.33
C LEU A 9 6.27 -7.57 4.68
N SER A 10 7.52 -7.97 4.96
CA SER A 10 7.80 -9.23 5.67
C SER A 10 7.76 -8.98 7.19
N GLY A 11 7.32 -9.98 7.96
CA GLY A 11 6.94 -9.84 9.37
C GLY A 11 8.07 -9.44 10.34
N ASP A 12 9.30 -9.27 9.86
CA ASP A 12 10.49 -9.21 10.70
C ASP A 12 11.07 -7.81 10.94
N SER A 13 10.72 -6.79 10.14
CA SER A 13 10.95 -5.34 10.42
C SER A 13 10.97 -4.54 9.10
N PRO A 14 10.49 -3.28 9.08
CA PRO A 14 10.65 -2.37 7.93
C PRO A 14 12.12 -2.06 7.59
N LEU A 15 13.08 -2.42 8.45
CA LEU A 15 14.51 -2.20 8.24
C LEU A 15 15.09 -2.94 7.02
N SER A 16 14.37 -3.92 6.46
CA SER A 16 14.77 -4.67 5.27
C SER A 16 14.18 -4.11 3.96
N LEU A 17 13.41 -3.02 4.00
CA LEU A 17 12.76 -2.48 2.80
C LEU A 17 13.77 -1.95 1.78
N HIS A 18 13.51 -2.23 0.51
CA HIS A 18 14.25 -1.66 -0.62
C HIS A 18 14.14 -0.13 -0.60
N PRO A 19 15.17 0.63 -1.00
CA PRO A 19 15.15 2.10 -0.93
C PRO A 19 13.93 2.75 -1.60
N SER A 20 13.45 2.21 -2.72
CA SER A 20 12.25 2.71 -3.39
C SER A 20 10.98 2.58 -2.55
N ALA A 21 10.84 1.49 -1.78
CA ALA A 21 9.70 1.30 -0.87
C ALA A 21 9.76 2.28 0.31
N ARG A 22 10.96 2.55 0.84
CA ARG A 22 11.14 3.55 1.91
C ARG A 22 10.79 4.95 1.42
N MET A 23 11.26 5.32 0.23
CA MET A 23 10.90 6.61 -0.38
C MET A 23 9.40 6.77 -0.60
N ALA A 24 8.69 5.69 -0.96
CA ALA A 24 7.23 5.72 -1.07
C ALA A 24 6.58 5.99 0.29
N LEU A 25 7.02 5.30 1.36
CA LEU A 25 6.53 5.52 2.72
C LEU A 25 6.85 6.93 3.26
N GLU A 26 8.03 7.46 2.98
CA GLU A 26 8.45 8.80 3.39
C GLU A 26 7.63 9.92 2.74
N LYS A 27 7.17 9.70 1.51
CA LYS A 27 6.33 10.64 0.76
C LYS A 27 4.84 10.42 0.98
N ALA A 28 4.44 9.38 1.70
CA ALA A 28 3.05 9.02 1.87
C ALA A 28 2.30 10.09 2.68
N ASP A 29 1.23 10.62 2.11
CA ASP A 29 0.26 11.44 2.84
C ASP A 29 -0.79 10.54 3.49
N ILE A 30 -1.10 9.39 2.87
CA ILE A 30 -2.06 8.42 3.37
C ILE A 30 -1.44 7.01 3.30
N LEU A 31 -1.52 6.30 4.43
CA LEU A 31 -0.99 4.96 4.58
C LEU A 31 -2.12 3.99 4.95
N TYR A 32 -2.50 3.12 4.02
CA TYR A 32 -3.49 2.07 4.26
C TYR A 32 -2.81 0.75 4.64
N GLY A 33 -3.36 0.04 5.62
CA GLY A 33 -2.88 -1.31 5.97
C GLY A 33 -3.79 -1.99 6.99
N SER A 34 -3.54 -3.25 7.28
CA SER A 34 -4.10 -3.89 8.48
C SER A 34 -3.46 -3.32 9.74
N GLU A 35 -4.11 -3.49 10.89
CA GLU A 35 -3.57 -3.06 12.19
C GLU A 35 -2.13 -3.56 12.41
N ARG A 36 -1.88 -4.84 12.12
CA ARG A 36 -0.54 -5.44 12.22
C ARG A 36 0.47 -4.78 11.28
N GLN A 37 0.08 -4.46 10.04
CA GLN A 37 0.98 -3.84 9.07
C GLN A 37 1.33 -2.40 9.47
N LEU A 38 0.33 -1.61 9.88
CA LEU A 38 0.53 -0.24 10.32
C LEU A 38 1.46 -0.17 11.54
N ALA A 39 1.33 -1.12 12.47
CA ALA A 39 2.21 -1.24 13.63
C ALA A 39 3.67 -1.56 13.27
N LEU A 40 3.95 -2.13 12.09
CA LEU A 40 5.31 -2.40 11.62
C LEU A 40 5.99 -1.16 11.05
N VAL A 41 5.24 -0.12 10.67
CA VAL A 41 5.79 1.11 10.06
C VAL A 41 5.39 2.36 10.84
N PRO A 42 5.70 2.45 12.15
CA PRO A 42 5.38 3.63 12.93
C PRO A 42 6.28 4.82 12.54
N GLY A 43 5.77 6.04 12.67
CA GLY A 43 6.58 7.25 12.62
C GLY A 43 6.71 7.95 11.27
N TYR A 44 6.02 7.49 10.22
CA TYR A 44 5.89 8.27 8.98
C TYR A 44 4.91 9.43 9.16
N LYS A 45 5.12 10.52 8.43
CA LYS A 45 4.25 11.70 8.44
C LYS A 45 3.02 11.51 7.55
N ALA A 46 2.34 10.37 7.72
CA ALA A 46 1.17 9.98 6.95
C ALA A 46 -0.08 9.92 7.84
N ASN A 47 -1.26 10.01 7.23
CA ASN A 47 -2.51 9.63 7.87
C ASN A 47 -2.69 8.10 7.78
N TYR A 48 -2.59 7.43 8.92
CA TYR A 48 -2.70 5.97 9.02
C TYR A 48 -4.17 5.57 9.00
N ARG A 49 -4.55 4.75 8.03
CA ARG A 49 -5.92 4.26 7.86
C ARG A 49 -5.93 2.74 7.81
N GLN A 50 -6.81 2.14 8.59
CA GLN A 50 -7.05 0.70 8.45
C GLN A 50 -7.74 0.43 7.12
N ILE A 51 -7.37 -0.68 6.47
CA ILE A 51 -8.12 -1.15 5.29
C ILE A 51 -9.55 -1.49 5.74
N PRO A 52 -10.57 -0.83 5.19
CA PRO A 52 -11.94 -1.05 5.61
C PRO A 52 -12.45 -2.42 5.16
N SER A 53 -13.38 -2.96 5.95
CA SER A 53 -14.15 -4.16 5.62
C SER A 53 -15.63 -3.76 5.56
N PRO A 54 -16.33 -4.01 4.44
CA PRO A 54 -15.88 -4.73 3.25
C PRO A 54 -14.99 -3.92 2.31
N PHE A 55 -14.24 -4.60 1.43
CA PHE A 55 -13.33 -3.97 0.46
C PHE A 55 -14.01 -3.04 -0.56
N SER A 56 -15.34 -3.12 -0.72
CA SER A 56 -16.09 -2.14 -1.53
C SER A 56 -15.96 -0.72 -0.98
N GLN A 57 -15.80 -0.56 0.34
CA GLN A 57 -15.52 0.74 0.96
C GLN A 57 -14.13 1.24 0.59
N LEU A 58 -13.12 0.37 0.59
CA LEU A 58 -11.76 0.71 0.14
C LEU A 58 -11.78 1.21 -1.31
N GLN A 59 -12.55 0.54 -2.18
CA GLN A 59 -12.68 0.98 -3.58
C GLN A 59 -13.29 2.38 -3.69
N ALA A 60 -14.33 2.68 -2.91
CA ALA A 60 -14.96 4.00 -2.91
C ALA A 60 -13.99 5.08 -2.41
N GLU A 61 -13.27 4.82 -1.32
CA GLU A 61 -12.27 5.74 -0.77
C GLU A 61 -11.14 6.01 -1.76
N ILE A 62 -10.57 4.96 -2.37
CA ILE A 62 -9.55 5.12 -3.40
C ILE A 62 -10.11 5.98 -4.55
N THR A 63 -11.32 5.67 -5.04
CA THR A 63 -11.92 6.42 -6.15
C THR A 63 -12.06 7.91 -5.83
N GLN A 64 -12.50 8.25 -4.61
CA GLN A 64 -12.59 9.63 -4.15
C GLN A 64 -11.23 10.33 -4.10
N LEU A 65 -10.21 9.64 -3.58
CA LEU A 65 -8.84 10.16 -3.46
C LEU A 65 -8.11 10.24 -4.81
N MET A 66 -8.69 9.70 -5.89
CA MET A 66 -8.17 9.82 -7.24
C MET A 66 -8.72 11.02 -8.02
N THR A 67 -9.58 11.83 -7.40
CA THR A 67 -10.11 13.06 -8.01
C THR A 67 -9.05 14.18 -8.07
N PRO A 68 -9.19 15.17 -8.98
CA PRO A 68 -8.23 16.28 -9.11
C PRO A 68 -8.01 17.08 -7.83
N GLU A 69 -9.01 17.15 -6.96
CA GLU A 69 -8.92 17.84 -5.66
C GLU A 69 -7.85 17.23 -4.74
N HIS A 70 -7.62 15.92 -4.87
CA HIS A 70 -6.64 15.18 -4.09
C HIS A 70 -5.37 14.89 -4.90
N ALA A 71 -5.13 15.58 -6.02
CA ALA A 71 -4.04 15.23 -6.96
C ALA A 71 -2.64 15.27 -6.33
N ALA A 72 -2.44 16.10 -5.30
CA ALA A 72 -1.18 16.21 -4.58
C ALA A 72 -0.94 15.08 -3.55
N GLU A 73 -1.98 14.34 -3.17
CA GLU A 73 -1.86 13.32 -2.12
C GLU A 73 -1.25 12.02 -2.65
N HIS A 74 -0.18 11.58 -1.98
CA HIS A 74 0.51 10.33 -2.22
C HIS A 74 -0.06 9.23 -1.33
N MET A 75 -0.59 8.18 -1.97
CA MET A 75 -1.19 7.05 -1.27
C MET A 75 -0.27 5.83 -1.31
N VAL A 76 -0.08 5.21 -0.15
CA VAL A 76 0.59 3.91 -0.02
C VAL A 76 -0.36 2.88 0.59
N LEU A 77 -0.36 1.69 0.01
CA LEU A 77 -1.07 0.50 0.48
C LEU A 77 -0.08 -0.55 0.96
N LEU A 78 -0.15 -0.93 2.22
CA LEU A 78 0.65 -2.00 2.79
C LEU A 78 0.05 -3.36 2.44
N ALA A 79 0.93 -4.28 2.08
CA ALA A 79 0.60 -5.68 1.79
C ALA A 79 1.49 -6.61 2.62
N SER A 80 1.06 -7.85 2.81
CA SER A 80 1.87 -8.88 3.46
C SER A 80 2.75 -9.57 2.41
N GLY A 81 4.06 -9.63 2.64
CA GLY A 81 5.02 -10.26 1.73
C GLY A 81 5.03 -9.61 0.35
N ASP A 82 4.78 -10.40 -0.69
CA ASP A 82 4.69 -9.92 -2.07
C ASP A 82 3.22 -9.55 -2.41
N PRO A 83 2.91 -8.28 -2.73
CA PRO A 83 1.55 -7.85 -3.06
C PRO A 83 0.91 -8.62 -4.23
N LEU A 84 1.72 -9.19 -5.12
CA LEU A 84 1.28 -9.91 -6.32
C LEU A 84 1.17 -11.43 -6.10
N PHE A 85 1.64 -11.96 -4.96
CA PHE A 85 1.58 -13.37 -4.63
C PHE A 85 0.51 -13.62 -3.57
N TYR A 86 -0.73 -13.91 -4.00
CA TYR A 86 -1.93 -14.03 -3.15
C TYR A 86 -2.28 -12.77 -2.33
N GLY A 87 -1.66 -11.63 -2.63
CA GLY A 87 -1.89 -10.36 -1.96
C GLY A 87 -3.00 -9.49 -2.57
N ILE A 88 -3.12 -8.26 -2.06
CA ILE A 88 -4.12 -7.28 -2.48
C ILE A 88 -3.92 -6.78 -3.93
N GLY A 89 -2.76 -7.01 -4.54
CA GLY A 89 -2.43 -6.52 -5.88
C GLY A 89 -3.36 -7.04 -6.98
N GLY A 90 -3.81 -8.30 -6.89
CA GLY A 90 -4.79 -8.85 -7.82
C GLY A 90 -6.16 -8.15 -7.72
N TRP A 91 -6.59 -7.84 -6.49
CA TRP A 91 -7.83 -7.08 -6.25
C TRP A 91 -7.72 -5.65 -6.79
N LEU A 92 -6.61 -4.95 -6.51
CA LEU A 92 -6.36 -3.59 -6.99
C LEU A 92 -6.38 -3.52 -8.52
N THR A 93 -5.67 -4.43 -9.19
CA THR A 93 -5.61 -4.48 -10.65
C THR A 93 -6.98 -4.74 -11.27
N ARG A 94 -7.82 -5.53 -10.59
CA ARG A 94 -9.18 -5.85 -11.05
C ARG A 94 -10.14 -4.67 -10.92
N TRP A 95 -10.14 -4.00 -9.77
CA TRP A 95 -11.21 -3.05 -9.40
C TRP A 95 -10.82 -1.58 -9.48
N ILE A 96 -9.54 -1.25 -9.32
CA ILE A 96 -9.06 0.13 -9.40
C ILE A 96 -8.56 0.38 -10.82
N LYS A 97 -9.17 1.35 -11.51
CA LYS A 97 -8.87 1.70 -12.91
C LYS A 97 -8.47 3.17 -13.01
N GLY A 98 -7.71 3.51 -14.06
CA GLY A 98 -7.29 4.89 -14.31
C GLY A 98 -6.16 5.39 -13.40
N VAL A 99 -5.56 4.51 -12.60
CA VAL A 99 -4.41 4.78 -11.73
C VAL A 99 -3.21 3.95 -12.16
N ASN A 100 -2.01 4.46 -11.89
CA ASN A 100 -0.78 3.69 -11.98
C ASN A 100 -0.57 2.94 -10.67
N LEU A 101 -0.40 1.62 -10.72
CA LEU A 101 -0.06 0.82 -9.53
C LEU A 101 1.44 0.53 -9.56
N CYS A 102 2.18 1.00 -8.56
CA CYS A 102 3.59 0.69 -8.40
C CYS A 102 3.76 -0.33 -7.28
N PHE A 103 4.25 -1.53 -7.59
CA PHE A 103 4.43 -2.58 -6.60
C PHE A 103 5.88 -2.61 -6.10
N HIS A 104 6.03 -2.59 -4.78
CA HIS A 104 7.31 -2.77 -4.10
C HIS A 104 7.27 -4.09 -3.33
N PRO A 105 7.52 -5.23 -3.99
CA PRO A 105 7.49 -6.52 -3.35
C PRO A 105 8.65 -6.65 -2.36
N GLN A 106 8.39 -7.31 -1.24
CA GLN A 106 9.43 -8.01 -0.48
C GLN A 106 9.26 -9.50 -0.66
N PRO A 107 10.36 -10.29 -0.70
CA PRO A 107 10.27 -11.74 -0.71
C PRO A 107 9.39 -12.22 0.44
N SER A 108 8.30 -12.92 0.10
CA SER A 108 7.42 -13.56 1.08
C SER A 108 8.12 -14.77 1.72
N ALA A 109 7.70 -15.17 2.93
CA ALA A 109 8.26 -16.33 3.61
C ALA A 109 8.14 -17.63 2.78
N ILE A 110 7.15 -17.74 1.89
CA ILE A 110 6.97 -18.88 0.97
C ILE A 110 7.98 -18.84 -0.18
N GLN A 111 8.36 -17.65 -0.67
CA GLN A 111 9.39 -17.51 -1.70
C GLN A 111 10.81 -17.77 -1.18
N LEU A 112 10.99 -17.80 0.15
CA LEU A 112 12.26 -18.05 0.82
C LEU A 112 12.36 -19.49 1.39
N ALA A 113 11.35 -20.33 1.22
CA ALA A 113 11.24 -21.69 1.77
C ALA A 113 11.73 -22.78 0.80
#